data_AF-A0A0G1NCP2-F1
#
_entry.id   AF-A0A0G1NCP2-F1
#
_cell.length_a   1.000
_cell.length_b   1.000
_cell.length_c   1.000
_cell.angle_alpha   90.00
_cell.angle_beta   90.00
_cell.angle_gamma   90.00
#
_symmetry.space_group_name_H-M   'P 1'
#
loop_
_entity.id
_entity.type
_entity.pdbx_description
1 polymer ?
#
loop_
_entity_poly.entity_id
_entity_poly.type
_entity_poly.pdbx_seq_one_letter_code
_entity_poly.pdbx_strand_id
1 'polypeptide(L)'
;MKFNTKTNKRGFTLIELLVVIAIISLLSSVVLTSLNSARDKARYARAKMDIKQLKIAMLAYKLDNGQLPPPGDNCSACSEPPSGAWLNVINALVSGNYLSGRIDRDPWGNYYAYDDNDCSSGAPPVMTSYLFTTGADKTRFTADDYRVTITQGCAD
;
A
#
# COMPACT_ATOMS: atom_id res chain seq x y z
N MET A 1 50.08 -61.78 0.65
CA MET A 1 49.29 -61.17 1.73
C MET A 1 48.45 -60.03 1.16
N LYS A 2 47.12 -60.10 1.24
CA LYS A 2 46.20 -59.02 0.83
C LYS A 2 45.52 -58.47 2.08
N PHE A 3 45.81 -57.22 2.45
CA PHE A 3 45.13 -56.53 3.55
C PHE A 3 43.80 -55.96 3.03
N ASN A 4 42.69 -56.52 3.50
CA ASN A 4 41.35 -56.08 3.13
C ASN A 4 40.95 -54.91 4.04
N THR A 5 41.08 -53.68 3.56
CA THR A 5 40.71 -52.47 4.30
C THR A 5 39.18 -52.31 4.30
N LYS A 6 38.50 -52.71 5.38
CA LYS A 6 37.07 -52.41 5.56
C LYS A 6 36.90 -50.89 5.72
N THR A 7 36.35 -50.24 4.70
CA THR A 7 35.86 -48.87 4.81
C THR A 7 34.69 -48.83 5.78
N ASN A 8 34.89 -48.28 6.97
CA ASN A 8 33.82 -48.01 7.94
C ASN A 8 32.81 -47.04 7.32
N LYS A 9 31.67 -47.55 6.84
CA LYS A 9 30.54 -46.70 6.45
C LYS A 9 29.92 -46.15 7.73
N ARG A 10 30.16 -44.88 8.03
CA ARG A 10 29.49 -44.16 9.11
C ARG A 10 28.02 -43.96 8.72
N GLY A 11 27.11 -44.54 9.50
CA GLY A 11 25.67 -44.32 9.37
C GLY A 11 25.26 -43.08 10.17
N PHE A 12 24.26 -42.36 9.66
CA PHE A 12 23.63 -41.24 10.38
C PHE A 12 22.72 -41.81 11.48
N THR A 13 22.80 -41.28 12.71
CA THR A 13 21.93 -41.73 13.79
C THR A 13 20.59 -40.99 13.75
N LEU A 14 19.50 -41.66 14.18
CA LEU A 14 18.18 -41.02 14.28
C LEU A 14 18.18 -39.83 15.24
N ILE A 15 18.99 -39.89 16.30
CA ILE A 15 19.11 -38.80 17.28
C ILE A 15 19.81 -37.57 16.68
N GLU A 16 20.83 -37.74 15.84
CA GLU A 16 21.47 -36.62 15.14
C GLU A 16 20.48 -35.90 14.23
N LEU A 17 19.63 -36.63 13.50
CA LEU A 17 18.59 -36.02 12.67
C LEU A 17 17.53 -35.31 13.52
N LEU A 18 17.11 -35.92 14.64
CA LEU A 18 16.10 -35.38 15.53
C LEU A 18 16.52 -34.05 16.16
N VAL A 19 17.76 -33.96 16.63
CA VAL A 19 18.28 -32.72 17.23
C VAL A 19 18.37 -31.60 16.19
N VAL A 20 18.75 -31.90 14.94
CA VAL A 20 18.85 -30.89 13.87
C VAL A 20 17.49 -30.29 13.54
N ILE A 21 16.47 -31.12 13.33
CA ILE A 21 15.12 -30.59 13.02
C ILE A 21 14.51 -29.84 14.21
N ALA A 22 14.86 -30.21 15.45
CA ALA A 22 14.45 -29.50 16.66
C ALA A 22 15.07 -28.10 16.75
N ILE A 23 16.36 -27.95 16.40
CA ILE A 23 17.02 -26.64 16.39
C ILE A 23 16.48 -25.77 15.24
N ILE A 24 16.28 -26.35 14.05
CA ILE A 24 15.74 -25.61 12.89
C ILE A 24 14.33 -25.10 13.21
N SER A 25 13.44 -25.92 13.77
CA SER A 25 12.07 -25.50 14.08
C SER A 25 12.03 -24.36 15.11
N LEU A 26 12.90 -24.42 16.13
CA LEU A 26 13.03 -23.35 17.12
C LEU A 26 13.46 -22.04 16.47
N LEU A 27 14.54 -22.06 15.67
CA LEU A 27 15.05 -20.86 14.99
C LEU A 27 14.04 -20.32 13.96
N SER A 28 13.42 -21.19 13.17
CA SER A 28 12.43 -20.79 12.17
C SER A 28 11.20 -20.11 12.78
N SER A 29 10.77 -20.51 13.99
CA SER A 29 9.62 -19.90 14.66
C SER A 29 9.81 -18.40 14.95
N VAL A 30 11.00 -18.00 15.38
CA VAL A 30 11.34 -16.60 15.70
C VAL A 30 11.48 -15.77 14.43
N VAL A 31 12.04 -16.36 13.37
CA VAL A 31 12.18 -15.67 12.08
C VAL A 31 10.82 -15.34 11.46
N LEU A 32 9.84 -16.25 11.58
CA LEU A 32 8.52 -16.08 10.98
C LEU A 32 7.74 -14.90 11.61
N THR A 33 7.78 -14.75 12.94
CA THR A 33 7.07 -13.66 13.63
C THR A 33 7.70 -12.30 13.32
N SER A 34 9.03 -12.24 13.23
CA SER A 34 9.76 -11.04 12.83
C SER A 34 9.44 -10.62 11.38
N LEU A 35 9.37 -11.60 10.47
CA LEU A 35 9.06 -11.36 9.06
C LEU A 35 7.67 -10.74 8.87
N ASN A 36 6.65 -11.23 9.57
CA ASN A 36 5.29 -10.67 9.46
C ASN A 36 5.26 -9.19 9.86
N SER A 37 5.90 -8.84 10.98
CA SER A 37 5.99 -7.45 11.44
C SER A 37 6.72 -6.54 10.45
N ALA A 38 7.79 -7.05 9.81
CA ALA A 38 8.54 -6.31 8.80
C ALA A 38 7.71 -6.07 7.52
N ARG A 39 6.92 -7.07 7.09
CA ARG A 39 6.03 -6.95 5.92
C ARG A 39 4.95 -5.89 6.15
N ASP A 40 4.35 -5.85 7.33
CA ASP A 40 3.31 -4.85 7.62
C ASP A 40 3.90 -3.44 7.67
N LYS A 41 5.07 -3.25 8.30
CA LYS A 41 5.79 -1.95 8.25
C LYS A 41 6.10 -1.53 6.81
N ALA A 42 6.52 -2.46 5.95
CA ALA A 42 6.80 -2.17 4.55
C ALA A 42 5.53 -1.78 3.78
N ARG A 43 4.37 -2.41 4.06
CA ARG A 43 3.07 -2.01 3.51
C ARG A 43 2.72 -0.58 3.90
N TYR A 44 2.75 -0.23 5.19
CA TYR A 44 2.47 1.14 5.62
C TYR A 44 3.43 2.16 5.00
N ALA A 45 4.72 1.85 4.91
CA ALA A 45 5.70 2.72 4.26
C ALA A 45 5.37 2.93 2.77
N ARG A 46 5.03 1.85 2.05
CA ARG A 46 4.62 1.92 0.65
C ARG A 46 3.35 2.75 0.46
N ALA A 47 2.31 2.53 1.25
CA ALA A 47 1.07 3.28 1.16
C ALA A 47 1.30 4.80 1.33
N LYS A 48 2.17 5.20 2.27
CA LYS A 48 2.56 6.60 2.48
C LYS A 48 3.33 7.19 1.29
N MET A 49 4.25 6.42 0.71
CA MET A 49 4.99 6.84 -0.48
C MET A 49 4.07 7.02 -1.69
N ASP A 50 3.17 6.05 -1.91
CA ASP A 50 2.20 6.05 -3.00
C ASP A 50 1.29 7.30 -2.89
N ILE A 51 0.74 7.59 -1.72
CA ILE A 51 -0.07 8.80 -1.48
C ILE A 51 0.72 10.09 -1.71
N LYS A 52 2.00 10.12 -1.33
CA LYS A 52 2.86 11.28 -1.58
C LYS A 52 3.10 11.50 -3.08
N GLN A 53 3.36 10.43 -3.84
CA GLN A 53 3.54 10.50 -5.29
C GLN A 53 2.26 10.95 -6.00
N LEU A 54 1.12 10.36 -5.60
CA LEU A 54 -0.20 10.74 -6.10
C LEU A 54 -0.48 12.23 -5.82
N LYS A 55 -0.26 12.71 -4.60
CA LYS A 55 -0.43 14.13 -4.28
C LYS A 55 0.40 15.04 -5.18
N ILE A 56 1.68 14.72 -5.39
CA ILE A 56 2.56 15.53 -6.24
C ILE A 56 2.04 15.55 -7.68
N ALA A 57 1.63 14.40 -8.21
CA ALA A 57 1.07 14.29 -9.57
C ALA A 57 -0.24 15.06 -9.72
N MET A 58 -1.13 14.99 -8.74
CA MET A 58 -2.40 15.73 -8.73
C MET A 58 -2.19 17.24 -8.67
N LEU A 59 -1.21 17.70 -7.88
CA LEU A 59 -0.84 19.12 -7.84
C LEU A 59 -0.24 19.58 -9.17
N ALA A 60 0.62 18.77 -9.80
CA ALA A 60 1.15 19.08 -11.13
C ALA A 60 0.04 19.15 -12.18
N TYR A 61 -0.91 18.20 -12.17
CA TYR A 61 -2.10 18.24 -13.02
C TYR A 61 -2.91 19.53 -12.80
N LYS A 62 -3.10 19.96 -11.54
CA LYS A 62 -3.79 21.21 -11.20
C LYS A 62 -3.09 22.44 -11.75
N LEU A 63 -1.75 22.47 -11.69
CA LEU A 63 -0.97 23.58 -12.22
C LEU A 63 -1.18 23.76 -13.73
N ASP A 64 -1.29 22.66 -14.47
CA ASP A 64 -1.44 22.70 -15.93
C ASP A 64 -2.89 22.89 -16.39
N ASN A 65 -3.85 22.29 -15.69
CA ASN A 65 -5.26 22.25 -16.09
C ASN A 65 -6.16 23.24 -15.32
N GLY A 66 -5.61 23.93 -14.32
CA GLY A 66 -6.32 24.88 -13.45
C GLY A 66 -7.23 24.22 -12.41
N GLN A 67 -7.47 22.92 -12.51
CA GLN A 67 -8.34 22.14 -11.62
C GLN A 67 -7.69 20.79 -11.31
N LEU A 68 -8.04 20.19 -10.18
CA LEU A 68 -7.60 18.83 -9.86
C LEU A 68 -8.17 17.82 -10.88
N PRO A 69 -7.57 16.62 -11.02
CA PRO A 69 -8.15 15.56 -11.83
C PRO A 69 -9.59 15.31 -11.40
N PRO A 70 -10.52 15.04 -12.33
CA PRO A 70 -11.94 14.93 -12.03
C PRO A 70 -12.18 13.95 -10.86
N PRO A 71 -12.98 14.33 -9.85
CA PRO A 71 -13.20 13.51 -8.66
C PRO A 71 -13.65 12.11 -9.04
N GLY A 72 -12.95 11.13 -8.48
CA GLY A 72 -13.23 9.73 -8.69
C GLY A 72 -14.37 9.22 -7.80
N ASP A 73 -15.50 9.90 -7.78
CA ASP A 73 -16.61 9.78 -6.82
C ASP A 73 -16.33 10.42 -5.46
N ASN A 74 -17.24 11.30 -5.04
CA ASN A 74 -17.41 11.66 -3.64
C ASN A 74 -17.69 10.36 -2.89
N CYS A 75 -16.80 9.93 -2.01
CA CYS A 75 -17.08 8.67 -1.33
C CYS A 75 -18.16 8.87 -0.25
N SER A 76 -19.43 8.95 -0.64
CA SER A 76 -20.59 8.97 0.24
C SER A 76 -21.00 7.55 0.67
N ALA A 77 -20.51 6.50 0.00
CA ALA A 77 -20.74 5.10 0.34
C ALA A 77 -19.52 4.21 0.02
N CYS A 78 -18.44 4.35 0.79
CA CYS A 78 -17.22 3.52 0.71
C CYS A 78 -17.42 2.10 1.30
N SER A 79 -18.58 1.48 1.08
CA SER A 79 -18.77 0.05 1.38
C SER A 79 -18.15 -0.83 0.29
N GLU A 80 -17.90 -0.28 -0.89
CA GLU A 80 -17.11 -0.91 -1.95
C GLU A 80 -16.18 0.13 -2.58
N PRO A 81 -14.98 -0.23 -3.04
CA PRO A 81 -14.14 0.70 -3.77
C PRO A 81 -14.89 1.17 -5.02
N PRO A 82 -14.93 2.49 -5.33
CA PRO A 82 -15.67 3.00 -6.47
C PRO A 82 -15.16 2.29 -7.73
N SER A 83 -16.03 1.48 -8.33
CA SER A 83 -15.70 0.65 -9.49
C SER A 83 -15.69 1.55 -10.74
N GLY A 84 -14.60 2.30 -10.89
CA GLY A 84 -14.27 3.02 -12.12
C GLY A 84 -13.80 4.45 -11.93
N ALA A 85 -14.23 5.13 -10.86
CA ALA A 85 -14.00 6.56 -10.76
C ALA A 85 -12.56 6.91 -10.30
N TRP A 86 -11.95 6.15 -9.39
CA TRP A 86 -10.49 6.27 -9.12
C TRP A 86 -9.64 5.94 -10.36
N LEU A 87 -10.09 5.00 -11.19
CA LEU A 87 -9.36 4.63 -12.40
C LEU A 87 -9.29 5.80 -13.40
N ASN A 88 -10.33 6.64 -13.45
CA ASN A 88 -10.32 7.84 -14.28
C ASN A 88 -9.26 8.85 -13.81
N VAL A 89 -9.11 9.05 -12.50
CA VAL A 89 -8.04 9.89 -11.92
C VAL A 89 -6.67 9.38 -12.35
N ILE A 90 -6.40 8.08 -12.16
CA ILE A 90 -5.11 7.49 -12.54
C ILE A 90 -4.87 7.56 -14.05
N ASN A 91 -5.89 7.32 -14.87
CA ASN A 91 -5.77 7.43 -16.31
C ASN A 91 -5.44 8.86 -16.74
N ALA A 92 -6.05 9.87 -16.13
CA ALA A 92 -5.73 11.28 -16.40
C ALA A 92 -4.28 11.61 -16.00
N LEU A 93 -3.82 11.14 -14.84
CA LEU A 93 -2.47 11.38 -14.36
C LEU A 93 -1.39 10.66 -15.20
N VAL A 94 -1.67 9.44 -15.65
CA VAL A 94 -0.74 8.66 -16.48
C VAL A 94 -0.73 9.15 -17.92
N SER A 95 -1.89 9.43 -18.52
CA SER A 95 -1.97 9.98 -19.87
C SER A 95 -1.37 11.39 -19.98
N GLY A 96 -1.51 12.19 -18.92
CA GLY A 96 -0.85 13.49 -18.78
C GLY A 96 0.62 13.42 -18.37
N ASN A 97 1.20 12.22 -18.22
CA ASN A 97 2.60 12.00 -17.85
C ASN A 97 3.01 12.62 -16.49
N TYR A 98 2.03 12.82 -15.58
CA TYR A 98 2.24 13.28 -14.20
C TYR A 98 2.65 12.15 -13.26
N LEU A 99 2.33 10.90 -13.63
CA LEU A 99 2.77 9.68 -12.95
C LEU A 99 3.59 8.82 -13.89
N SER A 100 4.81 8.46 -13.48
CA SER A 100 5.69 7.54 -14.22
C SER A 100 5.27 6.07 -14.11
N GLY A 101 4.40 5.75 -13.16
CA GLY A 101 3.90 4.40 -12.92
C GLY A 101 2.48 4.41 -12.38
N ARG A 102 1.72 3.36 -12.71
CA ARG A 102 0.32 3.22 -12.31
C ARG A 102 0.22 2.86 -10.83
N ILE A 103 -0.48 3.70 -10.05
CA ILE A 103 -0.74 3.49 -8.61
C ILE A 103 -2.24 3.26 -8.42
N ASP A 104 -2.67 2.03 -8.65
CA ASP A 104 -4.11 1.71 -8.65
C ASP A 104 -4.63 1.37 -7.28
N ARG A 105 -3.83 0.61 -6.52
CA ARG A 105 -4.25 -0.04 -5.30
C ARG A 105 -3.19 0.13 -4.24
N ASP A 106 -3.66 0.23 -3.01
CA ASP A 106 -2.82 0.21 -1.84
C ASP A 106 -2.22 -1.20 -1.61
N PRO A 107 -1.29 -1.35 -0.66
CA PRO A 107 -0.65 -2.63 -0.36
C PRO A 107 -1.58 -3.73 0.18
N TRP A 108 -2.82 -3.40 0.52
CA TRP A 108 -3.88 -4.33 0.96
C TRP A 108 -4.89 -4.64 -0.15
N GLY A 109 -4.71 -4.05 -1.34
CA GLY A 109 -5.49 -4.29 -2.53
C GLY A 109 -6.72 -3.40 -2.68
N ASN A 110 -6.91 -2.42 -1.79
CA ASN A 110 -8.01 -1.47 -1.89
C ASN A 110 -7.62 -0.33 -2.82
N TYR A 111 -8.62 0.32 -3.41
CA TYR A 111 -8.38 1.52 -4.19
C TYR A 111 -8.15 2.71 -3.25
N TYR A 112 -7.29 3.64 -3.67
CA TYR A 112 -7.21 4.94 -3.01
C TYR A 112 -8.50 5.73 -3.29
N ALA A 113 -8.80 6.66 -2.39
CA ALA A 113 -9.96 7.50 -2.52
C ALA A 113 -9.55 8.97 -2.43
N TYR A 114 -10.18 9.76 -3.28
CA TYR A 114 -9.95 11.19 -3.41
C TYR A 114 -11.28 11.89 -3.23
N ASP A 115 -11.31 12.79 -2.27
CA ASP A 115 -12.45 13.65 -2.00
C ASP A 115 -12.11 15.05 -2.51
N ASP A 116 -12.69 15.40 -3.67
CA ASP A 116 -12.58 16.74 -4.25
C ASP A 116 -13.66 17.61 -3.64
N ASN A 117 -13.30 18.33 -2.59
CA ASN A 117 -14.19 19.32 -2.03
C ASN A 117 -13.80 20.73 -2.48
N ASP A 118 -13.05 20.90 -3.59
CA ASP A 118 -12.74 22.22 -4.15
C ASP A 118 -14.06 22.88 -4.66
N CYS A 119 -14.73 23.64 -3.78
CA CYS A 119 -15.82 24.56 -4.09
C CYS A 119 -16.91 24.06 -5.06
N SER A 120 -17.46 22.87 -4.83
CA SER A 120 -18.74 22.51 -5.43
C SER A 120 -19.80 23.56 -5.03
N SER A 121 -20.55 24.10 -6.00
CA SER A 121 -21.55 25.15 -5.80
C SER A 121 -22.52 24.83 -4.64
N GLY A 122 -22.37 25.53 -3.51
CA GLY A 122 -23.12 25.32 -2.27
C GLY A 122 -22.29 24.87 -1.07
N ALA A 123 -21.00 24.56 -1.26
CA ALA A 123 -20.07 24.22 -0.18
C ALA A 123 -19.47 25.48 0.49
N PRO A 124 -19.25 25.47 1.82
CA PRO A 124 -18.59 26.58 2.51
C PRO A 124 -17.13 26.78 2.04
N PRO A 125 -16.59 28.02 2.06
CA PRO A 125 -15.35 28.41 1.36
C PRO A 125 -14.03 27.76 1.84
N VAL A 126 -14.07 26.94 2.90
CA VAL A 126 -12.89 26.34 3.55
C VAL A 126 -12.72 24.86 3.25
N MET A 127 -13.41 24.33 2.26
CA MET A 127 -13.32 22.91 1.97
C MET A 127 -11.92 22.52 1.50
N THR A 128 -11.43 21.42 2.07
CA THR A 128 -10.08 20.90 1.90
C THR A 128 -10.20 19.59 1.14
N SER A 129 -9.43 19.43 0.07
CA SER A 129 -9.44 18.21 -0.73
C SER A 129 -8.47 17.20 -0.13
N TYR A 130 -8.92 15.95 0.03
CA TYR A 130 -8.17 14.89 0.73
C TYR A 130 -7.94 13.67 -0.15
N LEU A 131 -6.73 13.10 -0.06
CA LEU A 131 -6.40 11.78 -0.58
C LEU A 131 -6.24 10.82 0.60
N PHE A 132 -6.87 9.65 0.54
CA PHE A 132 -6.80 8.68 1.63
C PHE A 132 -6.80 7.21 1.17
N THR A 133 -6.33 6.34 2.07
CA THR A 133 -6.42 4.88 2.00
C THR A 133 -7.10 4.38 3.27
N THR A 134 -7.91 3.32 3.14
CA THR A 134 -8.60 2.62 4.23
C THR A 134 -7.75 1.54 4.91
N GLY A 135 -6.48 1.42 4.51
CA GLY A 135 -5.54 0.54 5.18
C GLY A 135 -5.93 -0.96 5.12
N ALA A 136 -5.66 -1.66 6.21
CA ALA A 136 -5.77 -3.10 6.28
C ALA A 136 -7.21 -3.57 6.53
N ASP A 137 -7.97 -2.79 7.31
CA ASP A 137 -9.32 -3.15 7.74
C ASP A 137 -10.39 -2.84 6.68
N LYS A 138 -10.01 -2.02 5.67
CA LYS A 138 -10.86 -1.62 4.54
C LYS A 138 -12.08 -0.80 4.97
N THR A 139 -12.14 -0.40 6.22
CA THR A 139 -13.17 0.46 6.78
C THR A 139 -12.65 1.88 6.87
N ARG A 140 -13.56 2.84 7.04
CA ARG A 140 -13.21 4.26 7.09
C ARG A 140 -13.32 4.79 8.48
N PHE A 141 -12.59 5.88 8.70
CA PHE A 141 -12.51 6.62 9.95
C PHE A 141 -11.99 5.75 11.10
N THR A 142 -11.16 4.77 10.76
CA THR A 142 -10.47 3.88 11.69
C THR A 142 -9.01 4.30 11.86
N ALA A 143 -8.32 3.63 12.79
CA ALA A 143 -6.98 4.04 13.21
C ALA A 143 -5.89 3.76 12.15
N ASP A 144 -6.14 2.87 11.19
CA ASP A 144 -5.22 2.51 10.13
C ASP A 144 -5.39 3.35 8.85
N ASP A 145 -6.42 4.19 8.80
CA ASP A 145 -6.61 5.19 7.75
C ASP A 145 -5.41 6.13 7.66
N TYR A 146 -4.92 6.34 6.44
CA TYR A 146 -3.94 7.37 6.16
C TYR A 146 -4.50 8.38 5.17
N ARG A 147 -4.65 9.63 5.63
CA ARG A 147 -5.18 10.76 4.85
C ARG A 147 -4.16 11.89 4.73
N VAL A 148 -4.11 12.51 3.57
CA VAL A 148 -3.27 13.68 3.28
C VAL A 148 -4.10 14.73 2.57
N THR A 149 -3.98 15.97 3.03
CA THR A 149 -4.54 17.15 2.36
C THR A 149 -3.80 17.45 1.07
N ILE A 150 -4.53 17.63 -0.04
CA ILE A 150 -3.99 18.05 -1.34
C ILE A 150 -3.99 19.58 -1.42
N THR A 151 -5.16 20.21 -1.29
CA THR A 151 -5.40 21.66 -1.35
C THR A 151 -6.20 22.12 -0.14
N GLN A 152 -5.92 23.32 0.36
CA GLN A 152 -6.63 23.93 1.49
C GLN A 152 -7.39 25.15 0.99
N GLY A 153 -8.71 25.04 0.89
CA GLY A 153 -9.59 26.14 0.55
C GLY A 153 -9.48 26.61 -0.90
N CYS A 154 -10.54 27.28 -1.34
CA CYS A 154 -10.56 27.96 -2.62
C CYS A 154 -9.87 29.31 -2.43
N ALA A 155 -8.90 29.62 -3.28
CA ALA A 155 -8.37 30.97 -3.32
C ALA A 155 -9.48 31.91 -3.78
N ASP A 156 -9.65 33.04 -3.07
CA ASP A 156 -10.54 34.14 -3.44
C ASP A 156 -10.20 34.72 -4.83
#